data_AF-A0A3C1BVG2-F1
#
_entry.id   AF-A0A3C1BVG2-F1
#
_cell.length_a   1.000
_cell.length_b   1.000
_cell.length_c   1.000
_cell.angle_alpha   90.00
_cell.angle_beta   90.00
_cell.angle_gamma   90.00
#
_symmetry.space_group_name_H-M   'P 1'
#
loop_
_entity.id
_entity.type
_entity.pdbx_description
1 polymer ?
#
loop_
_entity_poly.entity_id
_entity_poly.type
_entity_poly.pdbx_seq_one_letter_code
_entity_poly.pdbx_strand_id
1 'polypeptide(L)'
;GELPHTHVPEEGATPLNELLALMKYLVSHNDAHAQEVANLAGDLLSAGKNVAYDEIMDAVADFDSVNAKLAAILNQLSTEDDL
;
A
#
# COMPACT_ATOMS: atom_id res chain seq x y z
N GLY A 1 3.29 0.98 -14.22
CA GLY A 1 2.46 2.18 -14.42
C GLY A 1 1.02 1.78 -14.32
N GLU A 2 0.52 1.65 -13.09
CA GLU A 2 -0.86 1.23 -12.84
C GLU A 2 -1.87 2.19 -13.46
N LEU A 3 -2.99 1.63 -13.92
CA LEU A 3 -4.13 2.39 -14.39
C LEU A 3 -4.79 3.12 -13.21
N PRO A 4 -5.42 4.29 -13.42
CA PRO A 4 -6.19 4.94 -12.38
C PRO A 4 -7.25 3.99 -11.83
N HIS A 5 -7.16 3.70 -10.53
CA HIS A 5 -8.10 2.83 -9.84
C HIS A 5 -9.32 3.66 -9.47
N THR A 6 -10.39 3.47 -10.22
CA THR A 6 -11.70 4.00 -9.87
C THR A 6 -12.40 3.00 -8.97
N HIS A 7 -12.50 3.31 -7.68
CA HIS A 7 -13.35 2.57 -6.77
C HIS A 7 -14.81 2.94 -7.03
N VAL A 8 -15.63 1.96 -7.38
CA VAL A 8 -17.08 2.11 -7.51
C VAL A 8 -17.70 1.56 -6.22
N PRO A 9 -18.41 2.39 -5.43
CA PRO A 9 -19.13 1.93 -4.24
C PRO A 9 -20.06 0.76 -4.56
N GLU A 10 -20.13 -0.21 -3.65
CA GLU A 10 -21.06 -1.33 -3.74
C GLU A 10 -22.48 -0.85 -3.40
N GLU A 11 -23.47 -1.30 -4.17
CA GLU A 11 -24.86 -0.89 -3.98
C GLU A 11 -25.37 -1.35 -2.60
N GLY A 12 -25.76 -0.39 -1.75
CA GLY A 12 -26.28 -0.66 -0.41
C GLY A 12 -25.20 -0.82 0.68
N ALA A 13 -23.92 -0.63 0.37
CA ALA A 13 -22.87 -0.63 1.38
C ALA A 13 -22.99 0.54 2.35
N THR A 14 -22.66 0.29 3.61
CA THR A 14 -22.56 1.34 4.63
C THR A 14 -21.29 2.16 4.41
N PRO A 15 -21.23 3.42 4.88
CA PRO A 15 -20.00 4.22 4.80
C PRO A 15 -18.78 3.54 5.44
N LEU A 16 -18.99 2.72 6.49
CA LEU A 16 -17.93 1.97 7.15
C LEU A 16 -17.42 0.83 6.27
N ASN A 17 -18.32 0.05 5.65
CA ASN A 17 -17.92 -1.03 4.74
C ASN A 17 -17.11 -0.50 3.55
N GLU A 18 -17.50 0.65 3.00
CA GLU A 18 -16.77 1.29 1.92
C GLU A 18 -15.37 1.77 2.35
N LEU A 19 -15.25 2.34 3.55
CA LEU A 19 -13.96 2.70 4.12
C LEU A 19 -13.06 1.46 4.29
N LEU A 20 -13.60 0.35 4.82
CA LEU A 20 -12.85 -0.88 5.00
C LEU A 20 -12.42 -1.50 3.66
N ALA A 21 -13.27 -1.44 2.64
CA ALA A 21 -12.93 -1.90 1.28
C ALA A 21 -11.77 -1.08 0.70
N LEU A 22 -11.82 0.25 0.83
CA LEU A 22 -10.75 1.15 0.40
C LEU A 22 -9.44 0.92 1.17
N MET A 23 -9.51 0.69 2.49
CA MET A 23 -8.32 0.39 3.29
C MET A 23 -7.66 -0.93 2.88
N LYS A 24 -8.45 -1.98 2.60
CA LYS A 24 -7.93 -3.27 2.07
C LYS A 24 -7.24 -3.06 0.72
N TYR A 25 -7.90 -2.31 -0.16
CA TYR A 25 -7.35 -1.94 -1.46
C TYR A 25 -5.99 -1.25 -1.32
N LEU A 26 -5.89 -0.23 -0.46
CA LEU A 26 -4.65 0.54 -0.27
C LEU A 26 -3.48 -0.31 0.23
N VAL A 27 -3.70 -1.30 1.08
CA VAL A 27 -2.63 -2.23 1.51
C VAL A 27 -2.02 -2.93 0.29
N SER A 28 -2.85 -3.59 -0.51
CA SER A 28 -2.38 -4.32 -1.70
C SER A 28 -1.74 -3.42 -2.76
N HIS A 29 -2.25 -2.20 -2.88
CA HIS A 29 -1.76 -1.22 -3.83
C HIS A 29 -0.40 -0.65 -3.44
N ASN A 30 -0.22 -0.38 -2.14
CA ASN A 30 1.06 0.03 -1.59
C ASN A 30 2.13 -1.07 -1.75
N ASP A 31 1.77 -2.35 -1.63
CA ASP A 31 2.70 -3.46 -1.91
C ASP A 31 3.16 -3.45 -3.39
N ALA A 32 2.23 -3.20 -4.32
CA ALA A 32 2.54 -3.09 -5.75
C ALA A 32 3.47 -1.88 -6.03
N HIS A 33 3.19 -0.73 -5.42
CA HIS A 33 4.07 0.44 -5.52
C HIS A 33 5.44 0.20 -4.92
N ALA A 34 5.55 -0.43 -3.76
CA ALA A 34 6.82 -0.79 -3.15
C ALA A 34 7.67 -1.64 -4.10
N GLN A 35 7.05 -2.60 -4.79
CA GLN A 35 7.72 -3.43 -5.79
C GLN A 35 8.15 -2.65 -7.04
N GLU A 36 7.30 -1.75 -7.56
CA GLU A 36 7.66 -0.88 -8.69
C GLU A 36 8.86 0.02 -8.33
N VAL A 37 8.88 0.59 -7.12
CA VAL A 37 9.96 1.45 -6.62
C VAL A 37 11.25 0.65 -6.38
N ALA A 38 11.15 -0.56 -5.83
CA ALA A 38 12.30 -1.45 -5.66
C ALA A 38 12.94 -1.85 -7.00
N ASN A 39 12.12 -2.04 -8.04
CA ASN A 39 12.63 -2.30 -9.39
C ASN A 39 13.43 -1.11 -9.94
N LEU A 40 12.94 0.12 -9.72
CA LEU A 40 13.68 1.34 -10.08
C LEU A 40 14.99 1.47 -9.30
N ALA A 41 15.01 1.06 -8.02
CA ALA A 41 16.23 1.01 -7.23
C ALA A 41 17.26 0.05 -7.85
N GLY A 42 16.81 -1.11 -8.38
CA GLY A 42 17.67 -2.05 -9.10
C GLY A 42 18.41 -1.42 -10.30
N ASP A 43 17.77 -0.49 -11.02
CA ASP A 43 18.41 0.25 -12.11
C ASP A 43 19.48 1.23 -11.58
N LEU A 44 19.24 1.88 -10.44
CA LEU A 44 20.22 2.75 -9.79
C LEU A 44 21.46 1.97 -9.36
N LEU A 45 21.27 0.79 -8.77
CA LEU A 45 22.37 -0.09 -8.37
C LEU A 45 23.19 -0.52 -9.59
N SER A 46 22.51 -0.93 -10.67
CA SER A 46 23.15 -1.32 -11.93
C SER A 46 23.95 -0.18 -12.56
N ALA A 47 23.52 1.07 -12.36
CA ALA A 47 24.23 2.28 -12.81
C ALA A 47 25.35 2.74 -11.84
N GLY A 48 25.63 1.99 -10.76
CA GLY A 48 26.64 2.32 -9.75
C GLY A 48 26.25 3.50 -8.85
N LYS A 49 24.96 3.82 -8.74
CA LYS A 49 24.42 4.92 -7.92
C LYS A 49 24.04 4.43 -6.52
N ASN A 50 24.99 3.86 -5.79
CA ASN A 50 24.73 3.15 -4.52
C ASN A 50 24.02 4.02 -3.47
N VAL A 51 24.41 5.29 -3.29
CA VAL A 51 23.75 6.18 -2.31
C VAL A 51 22.27 6.40 -2.64
N ALA A 52 21.95 6.61 -3.92
CA ALA A 52 20.56 6.79 -4.35
C ALA A 52 19.77 5.47 -4.27
N TYR A 53 20.42 4.33 -4.52
CA TYR A 53 19.81 3.02 -4.30
C TYR A 53 19.43 2.84 -2.82
N ASP A 54 20.36 3.12 -1.89
CA ASP A 54 20.11 2.96 -0.46
C ASP A 54 18.95 3.86 0.01
N GLU A 55 18.95 5.14 -0.41
CA GLU A 55 17.86 6.08 -0.10
C GLU A 55 16.49 5.60 -0.64
N ILE A 56 16.44 5.03 -1.83
CA ILE A 56 15.19 4.52 -2.40
C ILE A 56 14.75 3.22 -1.70
N MET A 57 15.68 2.35 -1.30
CA MET A 57 15.36 1.14 -0.54
C MET A 57 14.83 1.47 0.86
N ASP A 58 15.31 2.55 1.50
CA ASP A 58 14.72 3.08 2.72
C ASP A 58 13.26 3.52 2.48
N ALA A 59 12.99 4.23 1.37
CA ALA A 59 11.63 4.61 1.00
C ALA A 59 10.72 3.41 0.67
N VAL A 60 11.28 2.31 0.15
CA VAL A 60 10.54 1.04 -0.03
C VAL A 60 10.09 0.48 1.32
N ALA A 61 10.96 0.51 2.34
CA ALA A 61 10.63 0.04 3.69
C ALA A 61 9.55 0.88 4.39
N ASP A 62 9.40 2.15 4.01
CA ASP A 62 8.31 2.99 4.52
C ASP A 62 6.93 2.48 4.08
N PHE A 63 6.80 1.84 2.91
CA PHE A 63 5.56 1.20 2.49
C PHE A 63 5.15 0.06 3.44
N ASP A 64 6.10 -0.79 3.86
CA ASP A 64 5.84 -1.85 4.84
C ASP A 64 5.30 -1.27 6.16
N SER A 65 5.90 -0.15 6.60
CA SER A 65 5.49 0.54 7.82
C SER A 65 4.08 1.13 7.72
N VAL A 66 3.73 1.70 6.56
CA VAL A 66 2.37 2.20 6.28
C VAL A 66 1.37 1.05 6.22
N ASN A 67 1.71 -0.03 5.52
CA ASN A 67 0.84 -1.20 5.36
C ASN A 67 0.59 -1.92 6.68
N ALA A 68 1.60 -2.05 7.54
CA ALA A 68 1.44 -2.59 8.88
C ALA A 68 0.43 -1.78 9.70
N LYS A 69 0.47 -0.44 9.60
CA LYS A 69 -0.50 0.44 10.30
C LYS A 69 -1.91 0.31 9.73
N LEU A 70 -2.05 0.32 8.40
CA LEU A 70 -3.34 0.13 7.73
C LEU A 70 -3.96 -1.22 8.09
N ALA A 71 -3.20 -2.31 8.03
CA ALA A 71 -3.64 -3.65 8.38
C ALA A 71 -4.05 -3.76 9.86
N ALA A 72 -3.30 -3.13 10.77
CA ALA A 72 -3.63 -3.13 12.19
C ALA A 72 -4.98 -2.45 12.47
N ILE A 73 -5.22 -1.27 11.88
CA ILE A 73 -6.49 -0.55 12.04
C ILE A 73 -7.63 -1.34 11.37
N LEU A 74 -7.39 -1.89 10.19
CA LEU A 74 -8.37 -2.73 9.50
C LEU A 74 -8.83 -3.90 10.39
N ASN A 75 -7.88 -4.58 11.03
CA ASN A 75 -8.18 -5.68 11.93
C ASN A 75 -9.00 -5.21 13.14
N GLN A 76 -8.64 -4.08 13.75
CA GLN A 76 -9.40 -3.51 14.88
C GLN A 76 -10.86 -3.22 14.51
N LEU A 77 -11.07 -2.51 13.41
CA LEU A 77 -12.42 -2.14 12.97
C LEU A 77 -13.24 -3.35 12.51
N SER A 78 -12.61 -4.32 11.85
CA SER A 78 -13.31 -5.54 11.42
C SER A 78 -13.73 -6.43 12.60
N THR A 79 -13.00 -6.39 13.72
CA THR A 79 -13.35 -7.15 14.93
C THR A 79 -14.38 -6.46 15.82
N GLU A 80 -14.54 -5.14 15.70
CA GLU A 80 -15.54 -4.37 16.46
C GLU A 80 -16.95 -4.50 15.87
N ASP A 81 -17.07 -4.78 14.56
CA ASP A 81 -18.35 -4.99 13.86
C ASP A 81 -18.96 -6.40 14.04
N ASP A 82 -18.22 -7.36 14.62
CA ASP A 82 -18.67 -8.73 14.92
C ASP A 82 -19.32 -8.88 16.33
N LEU A 83 -19.55 -7.77 17.05
CA LEU A 83 -20.22 -7.70 18.37
C LEU A 83 -21.55 -6.94 18.33
#